data_AF-A0A0J9VP37-F1
#
_entry.id   AF-A0A0J9VP37-F1
#
_cell.length_a   1.000
_cell.length_b   1.000
_cell.length_c   1.000
_cell.angle_alpha   90.00
_cell.angle_beta   90.00
_cell.angle_gamma   90.00
#
_symmetry.space_group_name_H-M   'P 1'
#
loop_
_entity.id
_entity.type
_entity.pdbx_description
1 polymer ?
#
loop_
_entity_poly.entity_id
_entity_poly.type
_entity_poly.pdbx_seq_one_letter_code
_entity_poly.pdbx_strand_id
1 'polypeptide(L)'
;MNERIRNLPFHCDVSKLSKQLTEEEIKGLLKSYGKSITQENAYIVFNYVYNLQRKNYNDMIEGLWKHFMELAQKYGISDDYRYSCWWKCNNELLSELMDTDHFDHLDLFTYIKGKYNNNAAFTKFIEDKMKLSNEIIEKNKEKWTKLLTERIKNKSYKK
;
A
#
# COMPACT_ATOMS: atom_id res chain seq x y z
N MET A 1 -13.07 31.10 -4.37
CA MET A 1 -11.88 30.33 -3.97
C MET A 1 -11.77 30.43 -2.46
N ASN A 2 -12.43 29.53 -1.73
CA ASN A 2 -12.31 29.25 -0.29
C ASN A 2 -13.39 28.23 0.08
N GLU A 3 -13.13 27.46 1.15
CA GLU A 3 -13.98 26.40 1.73
C GLU A 3 -13.78 24.97 1.21
N ARG A 4 -12.54 24.46 1.33
CA ARG A 4 -12.31 23.05 1.68
C ARG A 4 -11.11 22.91 2.62
N ILE A 5 -11.03 23.71 3.68
CA ILE A 5 -10.33 23.23 4.88
C ILE A 5 -11.31 22.27 5.54
N ARG A 6 -11.38 21.04 5.02
CA ARG A 6 -11.99 19.93 5.75
C ARG A 6 -11.20 19.86 7.06
N ASN A 7 -11.87 20.03 8.20
CA ASN A 7 -11.26 19.84 9.51
C ASN A 7 -10.65 18.43 9.57
N LEU A 8 -9.35 18.33 9.25
CA LEU A 8 -8.60 17.09 9.35
C LEU A 8 -8.59 16.67 10.82
N PRO A 9 -8.53 15.36 11.11
CA PRO A 9 -8.33 14.89 12.46
C PRO A 9 -7.19 15.64 13.13
N PHE A 10 -7.42 16.08 14.38
CA PHE A 10 -6.42 16.77 15.21
C PHE A 10 -5.91 18.11 14.67
N HIS A 11 -6.65 18.77 13.75
CA HIS A 11 -6.25 20.04 13.11
C HIS A 11 -4.92 19.98 12.37
N CYS A 12 -4.55 18.80 11.87
CA CYS A 12 -3.29 18.59 11.18
C CYS A 12 -3.24 19.39 9.87
N ASP A 13 -2.07 19.97 9.56
CA ASP A 13 -1.80 20.60 8.28
C ASP A 13 -1.66 19.52 7.19
N VAL A 14 -2.41 19.67 6.09
CA VAL A 14 -2.38 18.78 4.91
C VAL A 14 -0.95 18.62 4.37
N SER A 15 -0.15 19.68 4.40
CA SER A 15 1.23 19.67 3.91
C SER A 15 2.13 18.70 4.69
N LYS A 16 1.79 18.45 5.96
CA LYS A 16 2.49 17.46 6.80
C LYS A 16 2.07 16.03 6.47
N LEU A 17 0.93 15.79 5.82
CA LEU A 17 0.44 14.44 5.54
C LEU A 17 0.89 13.90 4.18
N SER A 18 1.31 14.78 3.26
CA SER A 18 1.66 14.40 1.89
C SER A 18 3.12 13.99 1.71
N LYS A 19 3.94 13.96 2.76
CA LYS A 19 5.34 13.54 2.61
C LYS A 19 5.41 12.05 2.33
N GLN A 20 6.34 11.69 1.47
CA GLN A 20 6.78 10.31 1.31
C GLN A 20 8.08 10.12 2.07
N LEU A 21 8.07 9.15 2.97
CA LEU A 21 9.23 8.75 3.75
C LEU A 21 9.56 7.29 3.49
N THR A 22 10.83 6.93 3.61
CA THR A 22 11.25 5.52 3.64
C THR A 22 10.94 4.88 4.99
N GLU A 23 11.03 3.55 5.05
CA GLU A 23 10.85 2.80 6.29
C GLU A 23 11.88 3.25 7.36
N GLU A 24 13.12 3.51 6.98
CA GLU A 24 14.19 4.01 7.86
C GLU A 24 13.87 5.40 8.40
N GLU A 25 13.35 6.30 7.56
CA GLU A 25 12.95 7.64 7.96
C GLU A 25 11.78 7.60 8.95
N ILE A 26 10.79 6.74 8.71
CA ILE A 26 9.67 6.52 9.64
C ILE A 26 10.16 5.97 10.98
N LYS A 27 11.04 4.96 10.96
CA LYS A 27 11.65 4.41 12.19
C LYS A 27 12.49 5.45 12.93
N GLY A 28 13.22 6.30 12.21
CA GLY A 28 13.95 7.43 12.78
C GLY A 28 13.03 8.44 13.46
N LEU A 29 11.93 8.78 12.80
CA LEU A 29 10.91 9.68 13.35
C LEU A 29 10.26 9.12 14.61
N LEU A 30 9.89 7.84 14.63
CA LEU A 30 9.36 7.16 15.81
C LEU A 30 10.34 7.21 17.00
N LYS A 31 11.62 6.96 16.76
CA LYS A 31 12.67 7.07 17.79
C LYS A 31 12.78 8.49 18.36
N SER A 32 12.60 9.52 17.52
CA SER A 32 12.70 10.92 17.94
C SER A 32 11.64 11.36 18.96
N TYR A 33 10.50 10.67 19.03
CA TYR A 33 9.44 10.96 20.01
C TYR A 33 9.74 10.42 21.43
N GLY A 34 10.79 9.62 21.62
CA GLY A 34 11.16 9.12 22.94
C GLY A 34 10.09 8.20 23.55
N LYS A 35 9.63 8.50 24.77
CA LYS A 35 8.71 7.61 25.51
C LYS A 35 7.23 7.83 25.16
N SER A 36 6.85 9.00 24.67
CA SER A 36 5.45 9.36 24.44
C SER A 36 5.22 9.97 23.07
N ILE A 37 4.03 9.74 22.53
CA ILE A 37 3.61 10.30 21.25
C ILE A 37 2.23 10.94 21.40
N THR A 38 2.03 12.09 20.76
CA THR A 38 0.73 12.76 20.73
C THR A 38 -0.18 12.11 19.69
N GLN A 39 -1.50 12.28 19.82
CA GLN A 39 -2.45 11.77 18.84
C GLN A 39 -2.23 12.38 17.44
N GLU A 40 -1.87 13.66 17.38
CA GLU A 40 -1.50 14.34 16.13
C GLU A 40 -0.28 13.68 15.48
N ASN A 41 0.81 13.47 16.23
CA ASN A 41 2.02 12.85 15.70
C ASN A 41 1.79 11.39 15.29
N ALA A 42 0.98 10.64 16.04
CA ALA A 42 0.58 9.29 15.68
C ALA A 42 -0.20 9.27 14.35
N TYR A 43 -1.15 10.19 14.20
CA TYR A 43 -1.91 10.36 12.95
C TYR A 43 -1.00 10.74 11.77
N ILE A 44 -0.03 11.63 11.97
CA ILE A 44 0.95 12.03 10.95
C ILE A 44 1.81 10.82 10.53
N VAL A 45 2.41 10.10 11.49
CA VAL A 45 3.24 8.93 11.20
C VAL A 45 2.46 7.88 10.43
N PHE A 46 1.22 7.62 10.84
CA PHE A 46 0.36 6.68 10.13
C PHE A 46 0.13 7.08 8.67
N ASN A 47 -0.06 8.37 8.37
CA ASN A 47 -0.19 8.83 6.98
C ASN A 47 1.11 8.63 6.18
N TYR A 48 2.29 8.76 6.80
CA TYR A 48 3.55 8.44 6.12
C TYR A 48 3.66 6.96 5.80
N VAL A 49 3.27 6.09 6.72
CA VAL A 49 3.21 4.63 6.49
C VAL A 49 2.23 4.31 5.37
N TYR A 50 1.03 4.89 5.42
CA TYR A 50 0.02 4.74 4.37
C TYR A 50 0.55 5.14 2.98
N ASN A 51 1.22 6.28 2.88
CA ASN A 51 1.82 6.74 1.62
C ASN A 51 2.91 5.79 1.11
N LEU A 52 3.76 5.29 2.02
CA LEU A 52 4.81 4.32 1.70
C LEU A 52 4.20 3.00 1.20
N GLN A 53 3.21 2.46 1.90
CA GLN A 53 2.52 1.23 1.53
C GLN A 53 1.86 1.35 0.15
N ARG A 54 1.15 2.45 -0.11
CA ARG A 54 0.52 2.70 -1.43
C ARG A 54 1.54 2.81 -2.56
N LYS A 55 2.67 3.48 -2.31
CA LYS A 55 3.76 3.53 -3.28
C LYS A 55 4.26 2.12 -3.59
N ASN A 56 4.62 1.35 -2.57
CA ASN A 56 5.17 0.01 -2.75
C ASN A 56 4.17 -0.92 -3.46
N TYR A 57 2.88 -0.78 -3.16
CA TYR A 57 1.82 -1.55 -3.82
C TYR A 57 1.67 -1.17 -5.30
N ASN A 58 1.71 0.14 -5.62
CA ASN A 58 1.69 0.61 -7.01
C ASN A 58 2.93 0.14 -7.79
N ASP A 59 4.11 0.23 -7.19
CA ASP A 59 5.36 -0.25 -7.80
C ASP A 59 5.28 -1.76 -8.12
N MET A 60 4.62 -2.54 -7.26
CA MET A 60 4.35 -3.96 -7.51
C MET A 60 3.38 -4.17 -8.69
N ILE A 61 2.28 -3.41 -8.77
CA ILE A 61 1.34 -3.45 -9.90
C ILE A 61 2.05 -3.11 -11.21
N GLU A 62 2.84 -2.04 -11.23
CA GLU A 62 3.61 -1.63 -12.41
C GLU A 62 4.63 -2.70 -12.84
N GLY A 63 5.30 -3.33 -11.87
CA GLY A 63 6.21 -4.45 -12.10
C GLY A 63 5.51 -5.66 -12.74
N LEU A 64 4.34 -6.04 -12.21
CA LEU A 64 3.51 -7.12 -12.77
C LEU A 64 3.06 -6.80 -14.21
N TRP A 65 2.63 -5.56 -14.46
CA TRP A 65 2.22 -5.13 -15.78
C TRP A 65 3.35 -5.26 -16.79
N LYS A 66 4.54 -4.75 -16.44
CA LYS A 66 5.73 -4.81 -17.28
C LYS A 66 6.11 -6.26 -17.61
N HIS A 67 6.21 -7.12 -16.60
CA HIS A 67 6.51 -8.55 -16.76
C HIS A 67 5.50 -9.24 -17.69
N PHE A 68 4.21 -8.97 -17.48
CA PHE A 68 3.14 -9.55 -18.28
C PHE A 68 3.21 -9.10 -19.75
N MET A 69 3.47 -7.82 -20.01
CA MET A 69 3.55 -7.28 -21.36
C MET A 69 4.76 -7.81 -22.13
N GLU A 70 5.93 -7.91 -21.50
CA GLU A 70 7.13 -8.50 -22.09
C GLU A 70 6.89 -9.96 -22.48
N LEU A 71 6.24 -10.74 -21.60
CA LEU A 71 5.90 -12.13 -21.87
C LEU A 71 4.88 -12.24 -23.00
N ALA A 72 3.83 -11.42 -22.99
CA ALA A 72 2.77 -11.46 -23.99
C ALA A 72 3.27 -11.06 -25.40
N GLN A 73 4.24 -10.15 -25.47
CA GLN A 73 4.94 -9.79 -26.70
C GLN A 73 5.73 -10.99 -27.25
N LYS A 74 6.51 -11.64 -26.39
CA LYS A 74 7.32 -12.82 -26.77
C LYS A 74 6.49 -13.94 -27.39
N TYR A 75 5.27 -14.17 -26.91
CA TYR A 75 4.38 -15.23 -27.40
C TYR A 75 3.36 -14.77 -28.46
N GLY A 76 3.46 -13.53 -28.95
CA GLY A 76 2.58 -13.01 -30.00
C GLY A 76 1.10 -13.02 -29.61
N ILE A 77 0.79 -12.79 -28.34
CA ILE A 77 -0.60 -12.74 -27.83
C ILE A 77 -1.26 -11.45 -28.31
N SER A 78 -2.55 -11.48 -28.68
CA SER A 78 -3.26 -10.28 -29.14
C SER A 78 -3.53 -9.29 -27.99
N ASP A 79 -3.62 -8.01 -28.32
CA ASP A 79 -3.86 -6.96 -27.33
C ASP A 79 -5.19 -7.13 -26.59
N ASP A 80 -6.26 -7.51 -27.28
CA ASP A 80 -7.57 -7.77 -26.64
C ASP A 80 -7.48 -8.82 -25.52
N TYR A 81 -6.71 -9.89 -25.75
CA TYR A 81 -6.52 -10.93 -24.75
C TYR A 81 -5.63 -10.45 -23.59
N ARG A 82 -4.59 -9.65 -23.89
CA ARG A 82 -3.72 -9.03 -22.89
C ARG A 82 -4.53 -8.15 -21.95
N TYR A 83 -5.32 -7.22 -22.50
CA TYR A 83 -6.16 -6.31 -21.73
C TYR A 83 -7.19 -7.06 -20.88
N SER A 84 -7.87 -8.08 -21.44
CA SER A 84 -8.83 -8.88 -20.68
C SER A 84 -8.19 -9.60 -19.48
N CYS A 85 -6.99 -10.16 -19.67
CA CYS A 85 -6.26 -10.84 -18.60
C CYS A 85 -5.78 -9.88 -17.52
N TRP A 86 -5.24 -8.73 -17.93
CA TRP A 86 -4.75 -7.70 -17.03
C TRP A 86 -5.88 -7.06 -16.23
N TRP A 87 -7.01 -6.76 -16.87
CA TRP A 87 -8.18 -6.17 -16.21
C TRP A 87 -8.64 -6.96 -14.99
N LYS A 88 -8.69 -8.30 -15.10
CA LYS A 88 -9.03 -9.17 -13.97
C LYS A 88 -8.01 -9.11 -12.83
N CYS A 89 -6.71 -9.13 -13.18
CA CYS A 89 -5.61 -9.02 -12.23
C CYS A 89 -5.67 -7.67 -11.48
N ASN A 90 -5.76 -6.58 -12.24
CA ASN A 90 -5.78 -5.24 -11.70
C ASN A 90 -6.99 -4.99 -10.79
N ASN A 91 -8.18 -5.49 -11.15
CA ASN A 91 -9.37 -5.31 -10.32
C ASN A 91 -9.28 -6.06 -8.97
N GLU A 92 -8.74 -7.28 -8.96
CA GLU A 92 -8.53 -8.01 -7.70
C GLU A 92 -7.49 -7.29 -6.82
N LEU A 93 -6.38 -6.82 -7.41
CA LEU A 93 -5.35 -6.06 -6.70
C LEU A 93 -5.89 -4.74 -6.12
N LEU A 94 -6.69 -4.01 -6.89
CA LEU A 94 -7.32 -2.77 -6.42
C LEU A 94 -8.34 -3.02 -5.31
N SER A 95 -9.12 -4.09 -5.41
CA SER A 95 -10.07 -4.46 -4.34
C SER A 95 -9.34 -4.75 -3.03
N GLU A 96 -8.26 -5.53 -3.09
CA GLU A 96 -7.49 -5.86 -1.89
C GLU A 96 -6.80 -4.64 -1.27
N LEU A 97 -6.31 -3.71 -2.11
CA LEU A 97 -5.77 -2.44 -1.65
C LEU A 97 -6.84 -1.61 -0.93
N MET A 98 -8.05 -1.52 -1.49
CA MET A 98 -9.16 -0.78 -0.88
C MET A 98 -9.58 -1.38 0.47
N ASP A 99 -9.65 -2.71 0.57
CA ASP A 99 -9.98 -3.40 1.82
C ASP A 99 -8.89 -3.16 2.87
N THR A 100 -7.62 -3.27 2.48
CA THR A 100 -6.46 -3.02 3.36
C THR A 100 -6.48 -1.58 3.89
N ASP A 101 -6.67 -0.59 3.00
CA ASP A 101 -6.80 0.82 3.36
C ASP A 101 -7.92 1.04 4.37
N HIS A 102 -9.08 0.40 4.17
CA HIS A 102 -10.22 0.51 5.06
C HIS A 102 -9.92 -0.02 6.47
N PHE A 103 -9.39 -1.24 6.58
CA PHE A 103 -9.10 -1.87 7.87
C PHE A 103 -7.95 -1.18 8.60
N ASP A 104 -6.92 -0.73 7.90
CA ASP A 104 -5.80 0.01 8.50
C ASP A 104 -6.26 1.31 9.15
N HIS A 105 -7.18 2.04 8.49
CA HIS A 105 -7.77 3.24 9.09
C HIS A 105 -8.62 2.92 10.33
N LEU A 106 -9.41 1.84 10.31
CA LEU A 106 -10.18 1.40 11.47
C LEU A 106 -9.29 1.06 12.67
N ASP A 107 -8.18 0.35 12.42
CA ASP A 107 -7.21 -0.03 13.44
C ASP A 107 -6.55 1.22 14.05
N LEU A 108 -6.17 2.21 13.23
CA LEU A 108 -5.63 3.47 13.72
C LEU A 108 -6.64 4.20 14.62
N PHE A 109 -7.90 4.33 14.18
CA PHE A 109 -8.91 5.02 14.98
C PHE A 109 -9.17 4.32 16.30
N THR A 110 -9.13 2.99 16.30
CA THR A 110 -9.23 2.17 17.51
C THR A 110 -8.04 2.41 18.43
N TYR A 111 -6.82 2.42 17.89
CA TYR A 111 -5.59 2.71 18.63
C TYR A 111 -5.64 4.10 19.28
N ILE A 112 -5.95 5.14 18.50
CA ILE A 112 -5.95 6.53 18.99
C ILE A 112 -7.05 6.77 20.05
N LYS A 113 -8.24 6.15 19.88
CA LYS A 113 -9.34 6.25 20.87
C LYS A 113 -8.98 5.67 22.22
N GLY A 114 -8.09 4.67 22.27
CA GLY A 114 -7.61 4.07 23.51
C GLY A 114 -6.74 5.00 24.39
N LYS A 115 -6.44 6.24 23.95
CA LYS A 115 -5.62 7.24 24.66
C LYS A 115 -4.23 6.72 25.08
N TYR A 116 -3.62 5.87 24.26
CA TYR A 116 -2.27 5.37 24.51
C TYR A 116 -1.23 6.41 24.09
N ASN A 117 -0.70 7.16 25.06
CA ASN A 117 0.45 8.05 24.83
C ASN A 117 1.79 7.29 24.90
N ASN A 118 1.79 5.97 24.65
CA ASN A 118 2.97 5.12 24.77
C ASN A 118 3.62 4.91 23.39
N ASN A 119 4.76 5.57 23.17
CA ASN A 119 5.45 5.52 21.88
C ASN A 119 6.00 4.12 21.56
N ALA A 120 6.38 3.31 22.54
CA ALA A 120 6.87 1.96 22.30
C ALA A 120 5.75 1.05 21.75
N ALA A 121 4.55 1.15 22.33
CA ALA A 121 3.38 0.44 21.84
C ALA A 121 2.99 0.92 20.42
N PHE A 122 3.07 2.22 20.16
CA PHE A 122 2.75 2.77 18.84
C PHE A 122 3.79 2.38 17.79
N THR A 123 5.07 2.42 18.15
CA THR A 123 6.17 1.97 17.29
C THR A 123 5.94 0.53 16.85
N LYS A 124 5.63 -0.36 17.80
CA LYS A 124 5.33 -1.75 17.48
C LYS A 124 4.13 -1.88 16.53
N PHE A 125 3.04 -1.15 16.80
CA PHE A 125 1.87 -1.12 15.91
C PHE A 125 2.24 -0.71 14.47
N ILE A 126 3.07 0.33 14.31
CA ILE A 126 3.52 0.78 12.99
C ILE A 126 4.44 -0.23 12.31
N GLU A 127 5.38 -0.82 13.04
CA GLU A 127 6.28 -1.87 12.52
C GLU A 127 5.50 -3.10 12.05
N ASP A 128 4.50 -3.53 12.82
CA ASP A 128 3.63 -4.65 12.45
C ASP A 128 2.83 -4.33 11.17
N LYS A 129 2.35 -3.09 11.00
CA LYS A 129 1.66 -2.65 9.78
C LYS A 129 2.56 -2.60 8.55
N MET A 130 3.78 -2.08 8.68
CA MET A 130 4.77 -2.07 7.58
C MET A 130 5.13 -3.50 7.17
N LYS A 131 5.37 -4.38 8.15
CA LYS A 131 5.67 -5.79 7.90
C LYS A 131 4.53 -6.49 7.17
N LEU A 132 3.29 -6.36 7.67
CA LEU A 132 2.11 -6.99 7.05
C LEU A 132 1.92 -6.52 5.60
N SER A 133 2.10 -5.22 5.33
CA SER A 133 2.00 -4.68 3.97
C SER A 133 3.05 -5.28 3.03
N ASN A 134 4.30 -5.42 3.49
CA ASN A 134 5.35 -6.06 2.71
C ASN A 134 5.03 -7.54 2.42
N GLU A 135 4.49 -8.27 3.40
CA GLU A 135 4.05 -9.67 3.21
C GLU A 135 2.91 -9.79 2.19
N ILE A 136 1.93 -8.87 2.24
CA ILE A 136 0.84 -8.80 1.27
C ILE A 136 1.37 -8.54 -0.14
N ILE A 137 2.29 -7.58 -0.29
CA ILE A 137 2.90 -7.22 -1.57
C ILE A 137 3.62 -8.42 -2.18
N GLU A 138 4.49 -9.10 -1.43
CA GLU A 138 5.24 -10.25 -1.95
C GLU A 138 4.31 -11.41 -2.31
N LYS A 139 3.32 -11.71 -1.45
CA LYS A 139 2.32 -12.75 -1.74
C LYS A 139 1.54 -12.48 -3.03
N ASN A 140 1.12 -11.23 -3.25
CA ASN A 140 0.41 -10.84 -4.47
C ASN A 140 1.29 -10.91 -5.70
N LYS A 141 2.52 -10.39 -5.58
CA LYS A 141 3.51 -10.44 -6.65
C LYS A 141 3.77 -11.88 -7.09
N GLU A 142 3.98 -12.80 -6.16
CA GLU A 142 4.17 -14.23 -6.45
C GLU A 142 2.93 -14.85 -7.12
N LYS A 143 1.75 -14.68 -6.49
CA LYS A 143 0.46 -15.19 -6.99
C LYS A 143 0.23 -14.74 -8.44
N TRP A 144 0.32 -13.44 -8.70
CA TRP A 144 -0.04 -12.87 -9.99
C TRP A 144 1.02 -13.09 -11.06
N THR A 145 2.32 -13.07 -10.70
CA THR A 145 3.39 -13.46 -11.62
C THR A 145 3.15 -14.87 -12.17
N LYS A 146 2.81 -15.82 -11.29
CA LYS A 146 2.48 -17.19 -11.67
C LYS A 146 1.25 -17.27 -12.57
N LEU A 147 0.12 -16.71 -12.13
CA LEU A 147 -1.15 -16.77 -12.85
C LEU A 147 -1.07 -16.13 -14.25
N LEU A 148 -0.44 -14.96 -14.35
CA LEU A 148 -0.28 -14.26 -15.63
C LEU A 148 0.63 -15.05 -16.59
N THR A 149 1.71 -15.63 -16.07
CA THR A 149 2.61 -16.48 -16.85
C THR A 149 1.91 -17.73 -17.39
N GLU A 150 1.13 -18.42 -16.55
CA GLU A 150 0.35 -19.60 -16.94
C GLU A 150 -0.69 -19.27 -18.01
N ARG A 151 -1.39 -18.13 -17.89
CA ARG A 151 -2.39 -17.68 -18.90
C ARG A 151 -1.75 -17.49 -20.28
N ILE A 152 -0.58 -16.85 -20.34
CA ILE A 152 0.13 -16.62 -21.61
C ILE A 152 0.58 -17.94 -22.23
N LYS A 153 1.23 -18.82 -21.45
CA LYS A 153 1.71 -20.12 -21.94
C LYS A 153 0.55 -21.00 -22.44
N ASN A 154 -0.54 -21.10 -21.68
CA ASN A 154 -1.69 -21.90 -22.08
C ASN A 154 -2.37 -21.38 -23.35
N LYS A 155 -2.31 -20.07 -23.61
CA LYS A 155 -2.82 -19.49 -24.86
C LYS A 155 -1.86 -19.72 -26.03
N SER A 156 -0.54 -19.72 -25.80
CA SER A 156 0.45 -19.98 -26.85
C SER A 156 0.43 -21.42 -27.35
N TYR A 157 0.15 -22.41 -26.48
CA TYR A 157 0.05 -23.82 -26.88
C TYR A 157 -1.26 -24.19 -27.58
N LYS A 158 -2.22 -23.26 -27.65
CA LYS A 158 -3.53 -23.44 -28.31
C LYS A 158 -3.63 -22.68 -29.65
N LYS A 159 -2.52 -22.14 -30.14
CA LYS A 159 -2.37 -21.68 -31.53
C LYS A 159 -1.84 -22.84 -32.36
#